data_AF-F0IU19-F1
#
_entry.id   AF-F0IU19-F1
#
_cell.length_a   1.000
_cell.length_b   1.000
_cell.length_c   1.000
_cell.angle_alpha   90.00
_cell.angle_beta   90.00
_cell.angle_gamma   90.00
#
_symmetry.space_group_name_H-M   'P 1'
#
loop_
_entity.id
_entity.type
_entity.pdbx_description
1 polymer ?
#
loop_
_entity_poly.entity_id
_entity_poly.type
_entity_poly.pdbx_seq_one_letter_code
_entity_poly.pdbx_strand_id
1 'polypeptide(L)' 'MQTILITLTIVAAFVLILLVSLLPRENQQFYRDTNTSIGKSGYWETHLAKKILVLLASVALIILMIFFMIQSL' A
#
# COMPACT_ATOMS: atom_id res chain seq x y z
N MET A 1 20.22 -18.93 4.54
CA MET A 1 19.86 -17.52 4.77
C MET A 1 19.09 -16.93 3.59
N GLN A 2 19.61 -17.02 2.37
CA GLN A 2 18.95 -16.45 1.18
C GLN A 2 17.56 -17.04 0.89
N THR A 3 17.39 -18.36 1.09
CA THR A 3 16.08 -19.04 1.00
C THR A 3 15.05 -18.48 1.97
N ILE A 4 15.44 -18.22 3.23
CA ILE A 4 14.55 -17.64 4.25
C ILE A 4 14.14 -16.23 3.86
N LEU A 5 15.10 -15.41 3.42
CA LEU A 5 14.83 -14.05 2.96
C LEU A 5 13.88 -14.05 1.77
N ILE A 6 14.09 -14.91 0.77
CA ILE A 6 13.22 -15.03 -0.41
C ILE A 6 11.80 -15.44 0.01
N THR A 7 11.67 -16.45 0.89
CA THR A 7 10.36 -16.88 1.40
C THR A 7 9.66 -15.74 2.14
N LEU A 8 10.38 -14.98 2.96
CA LEU A 8 9.84 -13.82 3.67
C LEU A 8 9.37 -12.72 2.70
N THR A 9 10.13 -12.46 1.64
CA THR A 9 9.73 -11.53 0.57
C THR A 9 8.42 -11.94 -0.08
N ILE A 10 8.29 -13.22 -0.44
CA ILE A 10 7.10 -13.75 -1.10
C ILE A 10 5.89 -13.57 -0.19
N VAL A 11 6.01 -13.93 1.09
CA VAL A 11 4.93 -13.76 2.07
C VAL A 11 4.57 -12.28 2.23
N ALA A 12 5.56 -11.40 2.38
CA ALA A 12 5.33 -9.95 2.51
C ALA A 12 4.63 -9.37 1.27
N ALA A 13 5.00 -9.82 0.08
CA ALA A 13 4.35 -9.42 -1.18
C ALA A 13 2.88 -9.86 -1.22
N PHE A 14 2.58 -11.12 -0.85
CA PHE A 14 1.20 -11.58 -0.77
C PHE A 14 0.37 -10.79 0.24
N VAL A 15 0.93 -10.48 1.41
CA VAL A 15 0.27 -9.63 2.42
C VAL A 15 -0.03 -8.26 1.84
N LEU A 16 0.93 -7.64 1.14
CA LEU A 16 0.72 -6.34 0.53
C LEU A 16 -0.37 -6.37 -0.55
N ILE A 17 -0.36 -7.39 -1.43
CA ILE A 17 -1.39 -7.57 -2.46
C ILE A 17 -2.78 -7.69 -1.83
N LEU A 18 -2.92 -8.47 -0.76
CA LEU A 18 -4.18 -8.61 -0.03
C LEU A 18 -4.62 -7.29 0.59
N LEU A 19 -3.72 -6.58 1.28
CA LEU A 19 -4.01 -5.29 1.91
C LEU A 19 -4.46 -4.24 0.88
N VAL A 20 -3.78 -4.16 -0.26
CA VAL A 20 -4.15 -3.25 -1.36
C VAL A 20 -5.49 -3.65 -1.99
N SER A 21 -5.75 -4.95 -2.15
CA SER A 21 -7.02 -5.45 -2.71
C SER A 21 -8.21 -5.19 -1.80
N LEU A 22 -8.00 -5.19 -0.48
CA LEU A 22 -9.00 -4.87 0.54
C LEU A 22 -9.16 -3.36 0.77
N LEU A 23 -8.31 -2.54 0.16
CA LEU A 23 -8.43 -1.10 0.26
C LEU A 23 -9.71 -0.67 -0.50
N PRO A 24 -10.58 0.12 0.14
CA PRO A 24 -11.83 0.53 -0.49
C PRO A 24 -11.49 1.31 -1.75
N ARG A 25 -11.90 0.76 -2.90
CA ARG A 25 -11.79 1.45 -4.17
C ARG A 25 -12.77 2.61 -4.11
N GLU A 26 -12.25 3.82 -3.98
CA GLU A 26 -13.08 5.01 -4.07
C GLU A 26 -13.66 5.06 -5.48
N ASN A 27 -14.96 4.78 -5.59
CA ASN A 27 -15.67 4.95 -6.85
C ASN A 27 -15.62 6.44 -7.17
N GLN A 28 -14.78 6.80 -8.13
CA GLN A 28 -14.65 8.15 -8.64
C GLN A 28 -15.95 8.48 -9.39
N GLN A 29 -16.97 8.93 -8.65
CA GLN A 29 -18.25 9.33 -9.22
C GLN A 29 -18.07 10.69 -9.92
N PHE A 30 -17.52 10.65 -11.14
CA PHE A 30 -17.31 11.81 -12.02
C PHE A 30 -18.59 12.58 -12.39
N TYR A 31 -19.78 12.15 -11.94
CA TYR A 31 -21.08 12.70 -12.34
C TYR A 31 -21.70 13.71 -11.37
N ARG A 32 -21.00 14.13 -10.30
CA ARG A 32 -21.58 15.03 -9.28
C ARG A 32 -20.72 16.23 -8.85
N ASP A 33 -19.62 16.51 -9.54
CA ASP A 33 -18.65 17.54 -9.14
C ASP A 33 -18.81 18.86 -9.92
N THR A 34 -20.05 19.32 -10.17
CA THR A 34 -20.30 20.72 -10.59
C THR A 34 -20.61 21.65 -9.41
N ASN A 35 -20.74 21.12 -8.20
CA ASN A 35 -20.76 21.92 -6.97
C ASN A 35 -19.50 21.59 -6.16
N THR A 36 -18.84 22.66 -5.72
CA THR A 36 -17.53 22.77 -5.06
C THR A 36 -17.10 21.55 -4.22
N SER A 37 -15.83 21.15 -4.35
CA SER A 37 -15.19 20.16 -3.46
C SER A 37 -14.85 20.71 -2.06
N ILE A 38 -15.26 21.95 -1.78
CA ILE A 38 -15.01 22.65 -0.51
C ILE A 38 -15.91 22.02 0.55
N GLY A 39 -15.33 21.14 1.38
CA GLY A 39 -16.01 20.47 2.49
C GLY A 39 -16.20 18.95 2.36
N LYS A 40 -15.76 18.32 1.26
CA LYS A 40 -15.70 16.84 1.17
C LYS A 40 -14.54 16.33 2.01
N SER A 41 -14.76 15.22 2.73
CA SER A 41 -13.72 14.60 3.55
C SER A 41 -12.54 14.19 2.67
N GLY A 42 -11.32 14.62 3.01
CA GLY A 42 -10.14 14.35 2.18
C GLY A 42 -9.84 12.85 2.04
N TYR A 43 -9.05 12.46 1.03
CA TYR A 43 -8.64 11.06 0.82
C TYR A 43 -8.08 10.41 2.10
N TRP A 44 -7.38 11.16 2.96
CA TRP A 44 -6.80 10.60 4.18
C TRP A 44 -7.79 10.46 5.33
N GLU A 45 -8.97 11.09 5.26
CA GLU A 45 -9.96 11.04 6.34
C GLU A 45 -10.75 9.72 6.34
N THR A 46 -10.88 9.08 5.18
CA THR A 46 -11.53 7.77 5.06
C THR A 46 -10.51 6.63 5.12
N HIS A 47 -10.79 5.64 5.97
CA HIS A 47 -9.99 4.41 6.06
C HIS A 47 -8.48 4.64 6.30
N LEU A 48 -8.15 5.72 7.01
CA LEU A 48 -6.79 6.18 7.33
C LEU A 48 -5.91 5.03 7.83
N ALA A 49 -6.39 4.24 8.79
CA ALA A 49 -5.64 3.11 9.35
C ALA A 49 -5.24 2.07 8.29
N LYS A 50 -6.16 1.72 7.38
CA LYS A 50 -5.86 0.76 6.29
C LYS A 50 -4.83 1.35 5.32
N LYS A 51 -4.97 2.64 4.99
CA LYS A 51 -4.04 3.38 4.10
C LYS A 51 -2.64 3.44 4.72
N ILE A 52 -2.52 3.70 6.02
CA ILE A 52 -1.24 3.68 6.74
C ILE A 52 -0.64 2.27 6.79
N LEU A 53 -1.44 1.22 7.04
CA LEU A 53 -0.95 -0.15 7.03
C LEU A 53 -0.37 -0.56 5.67
N VAL A 54 -1.05 -0.21 4.57
CA VAL A 54 -0.54 -0.43 3.21
C VAL A 54 0.76 0.34 2.98
N LEU A 55 0.84 1.60 3.44
CA LEU A 55 2.05 2.41 3.33
C LEU A 55 3.23 1.76 4.05
N LEU A 56 3.05 1.35 5.31
CA LEU A 56 4.09 0.71 6.11
C LEU A 56 4.54 -0.62 5.49
N ALA A 57 3.59 -1.44 5.03
CA ALA A 57 3.90 -2.69 4.34
C ALA A 57 4.68 -2.46 3.04
N SER A 58 4.35 -1.42 2.28
CA SER A 58 5.06 -1.04 1.05
C SER A 58 6.49 -0.59 1.35
N VAL A 59 6.67 0.27 2.36
CA VAL A 59 8.00 0.75 2.79
C VAL A 59 8.87 -0.41 3.26
N ALA A 60 8.31 -1.34 4.05
CA ALA A 60 9.05 -2.52 4.49
C ALA A 60 9.53 -3.39 3.31
N LEU A 61 8.68 -3.59 2.29
CA LEU A 61 9.02 -4.35 1.10
C LEU A 61 10.13 -3.67 0.28
N ILE A 62 10.08 -2.33 0.16
CA ILE A 62 11.14 -1.55 -0.49
C ILE A 62 12.48 -1.72 0.26
N ILE A 63 12.49 -1.60 1.59
CA ILE A 63 13.71 -1.78 2.39
C ILE A 63 14.29 -3.19 2.18
N LEU A 64 13.42 -4.21 2.17
CA LEU A 64 13.81 -5.58 1.90
C LEU A 64 14.44 -5.73 0.50
N MET A 65 13.86 -5.10 -0.53
CA MET A 65 14.42 -5.07 -1.88
C MET A 65 15.79 -4.41 -1.94
N ILE A 66 15.96 -3.25 -1.27
CA ILE A 66 17.26 -2.57 -1.19
C ILE A 66 18.30 -3.48 -0.55
N PHE A 67 17.93 -4.20 0.51
CA PHE A 67 18.82 -5.16 1.16
C PHE A 67 19.28 -6.26 0.18
N PHE A 68 18.37 -6.82 -0.64
CA PHE A 68 18.76 -7.76 -1.69
C PHE A 68 19.72 -7.16 -2.70
N MET A 69 19.50 -5.91 -3.13
CA MET A 69 20.40 -5.24 -4.08
C MET A 69 21.81 -5.11 -3.50
N ILE A 70 21.94 -4.73 -2.22
CA ILE A 70 23.23 -4.62 -1.55
C ILE A 70 23.90 -5.99 -1.41
N GLN A 71 23.14 -7.04 -1.07
CA GLN A 71 23.70 -8.40 -0.97
C GLN A 71 24.13 -8.98 -2.32
N SER A 72 23.56 -8.51 -3.42
CA SER A 72 23.89 -8.96 -4.78
C SER A 72 25.09 -8.25 -5.39
N LEU A 73 25.61 -7.21 -4.74
CA LEU A 73 26.77 -6.42 -5.15
C LEU A 73 28.07 -7.09 -4.71
#